data_AF-A0A841U1G1-F1
#
_entry.id   AF-A0A841U1G1-F1
#
_cell.length_a   1.000
_cell.length_b   1.000
_cell.length_c   1.000
_cell.angle_alpha   90.00
_cell.angle_beta   90.00
_cell.angle_gamma   90.00
#
_symmetry.space_group_name_H-M   'P 1'
#
loop_
_entity.id
_entity.type
_entity.pdbx_description
1 polymer ?
#
loop_
_entity_poly.entity_id
_entity_poly.type
_entity_poly.pdbx_seq_one_letter_code
_entity_poly.pdbx_strand_id
1 'polypeptide(L)'
;MIYRRRSGRGRTAFIIIRCLVAAVLLLFALSAPEGRLRAARADPDLPILSQQSLYSIEVYPQYHQLIVKTQGHKFKTYPVAVGSPSTPTPVGEYRIVYKGENWGRSYGPRWLGLNVPWGVYGIHGTNKAYSIGQHLSHGCIRMRNSDVLELYELVPVGTKVTIFGHVLGEAGEDPRSIAEGDVGGDVQLIQSRLRSEGFYSGVCNGKFRASTTEAVKKYQRAHRMTPDGVVSKRMYMELGLLE
;
A
#
# COMPACT_ATOMS: atom_id res chain seq x y z
N MET A 1 17.87 46.49 84.75
CA MET A 1 17.05 47.40 85.56
C MET A 1 15.80 47.74 84.75
N ILE A 2 14.63 47.90 85.40
CA ILE A 2 13.28 48.14 84.84
C ILE A 2 12.37 46.88 84.71
N TYR A 3 11.91 46.45 85.88
CA TYR A 3 10.55 46.17 86.36
C TYR A 3 9.36 45.70 85.47
N ARG A 4 8.70 44.64 86.00
CA ARG A 4 7.26 44.29 86.09
C ARG A 4 6.52 43.79 84.83
N ARG A 5 6.06 42.53 84.75
CA ARG A 5 4.96 41.80 85.45
C ARG A 5 3.55 42.40 85.32
N ARG A 6 2.68 41.67 84.61
CA ARG A 6 1.25 41.33 84.89
C ARG A 6 1.03 39.92 84.28
N SER A 7 0.71 38.82 84.98
CA SER A 7 -0.39 38.50 85.94
C SER A 7 -1.76 38.79 85.33
N GLY A 8 -2.73 37.88 85.19
CA GLY A 8 -2.92 36.52 85.67
C GLY A 8 -4.44 36.19 85.70
N ARG A 9 -4.78 34.90 85.89
CA ARG A 9 -6.11 34.29 86.16
C ARG A 9 -7.08 34.22 84.96
N GLY A 10 -7.92 33.19 84.80
CA GLY A 10 -8.33 32.09 85.70
C GLY A 10 -8.28 30.72 85.02
N ARG A 11 -7.96 29.66 85.78
CA ARG A 11 -8.92 28.76 86.47
C ARG A 11 -9.73 27.91 85.48
N THR A 12 -9.23 26.71 85.17
CA THR A 12 -9.73 25.43 85.73
C THR A 12 -11.21 25.16 85.48
N ALA A 13 -11.44 24.27 84.52
CA ALA A 13 -12.39 23.16 84.56
C ALA A 13 -13.72 23.41 85.30
N PHE A 14 -14.78 23.62 84.54
CA PHE A 14 -16.14 23.24 84.94
C PHE A 14 -16.71 22.28 83.89
N ILE A 15 -16.94 21.07 84.38
CA ILE A 15 -17.68 19.98 83.76
C ILE A 15 -19.12 20.48 83.53
N ILE A 16 -19.81 19.88 82.55
CA ILE A 16 -21.26 19.90 82.32
C ILE A 16 -21.72 20.96 81.31
N ILE A 17 -21.47 20.74 80.01
CA ILE A 17 -22.54 20.81 78.99
C ILE A 17 -22.39 19.57 78.10
N ARG A 18 -23.05 18.50 78.56
CA ARG A 18 -23.59 17.45 77.70
C ARG A 18 -24.70 18.05 76.84
N CYS A 19 -24.91 17.44 75.66
CA CYS A 19 -26.11 17.56 74.82
C CYS A 19 -26.23 18.82 73.95
N LEU A 20 -25.55 18.85 72.78
CA LEU A 20 -26.15 19.28 71.49
C LEU A 20 -25.21 19.33 70.25
N VAL A 21 -24.08 18.61 70.21
CA VAL A 21 -23.22 18.60 68.99
C VAL A 21 -23.10 17.22 68.31
N ALA A 22 -23.64 16.16 68.91
CA ALA A 22 -23.59 14.80 68.35
C ALA A 22 -24.79 14.41 67.46
N ALA A 23 -25.59 15.38 66.99
CA ALA A 23 -26.78 15.12 66.16
C ALA A 23 -26.74 15.77 64.76
N VAL A 24 -25.68 16.49 64.40
CA VAL A 24 -25.55 17.12 63.06
C VAL A 24 -24.57 16.38 62.13
N LEU A 25 -23.79 15.42 62.66
CA LEU A 25 -22.87 14.60 61.86
C LEU A 25 -23.36 13.14 61.66
N LEU A 26 -24.66 12.90 61.81
CA LEU A 26 -25.30 11.61 61.50
C LEU A 26 -26.47 11.71 60.51
N LEU A 27 -26.60 12.85 59.80
CA LEU A 27 -27.65 13.07 58.78
C LEU A 27 -27.10 13.47 57.40
N PHE A 28 -25.78 13.39 57.18
CA PHE A 28 -25.15 13.54 55.85
C PHE A 28 -24.55 12.23 55.32
N ALA A 29 -25.10 11.09 55.74
CA ALA A 29 -24.66 9.76 55.28
C ALA A 29 -25.81 8.93 54.66
N LEU A 30 -26.86 9.57 54.13
CA LEU A 30 -28.01 8.90 53.49
C LEU A 30 -28.40 9.49 52.12
N SER A 31 -27.50 10.17 51.43
CA SER A 31 -27.73 10.65 50.06
C SER A 31 -26.50 10.58 49.15
N ALA A 32 -25.61 9.61 49.40
CA ALA A 32 -24.61 9.25 48.39
C ALA A 32 -25.28 8.29 47.38
N PRO A 33 -25.30 8.60 46.08
CA PRO A 33 -25.79 7.65 45.09
C PRO A 33 -24.90 6.42 45.11
N GLU A 34 -25.51 5.23 45.13
CA GLU A 34 -24.82 3.95 45.00
C GLU A 34 -24.15 3.84 43.62
N GLY A 35 -22.96 4.43 43.50
CA GLY A 35 -22.05 4.14 42.41
C GLY A 35 -21.57 2.71 42.57
N ARG A 36 -22.23 1.77 41.89
CA ARG A 36 -21.71 0.40 41.72
C ARG A 36 -20.26 0.49 41.23
N LEU A 37 -19.31 0.14 42.09
CA LEU A 37 -17.97 -0.26 41.65
C LEU A 37 -18.13 -1.54 40.84
N ARG A 38 -18.41 -1.37 39.55
CA ARG A 38 -18.17 -2.43 38.57
C ARG A 38 -16.68 -2.73 38.66
N ALA A 39 -16.35 -4.00 38.95
CA ALA A 39 -15.04 -4.53 38.66
C ALA A 39 -14.61 -3.99 37.30
N ALA A 40 -13.47 -3.30 37.26
CA ALA A 40 -12.87 -2.86 36.01
C ALA A 40 -12.75 -4.11 35.16
N ARG A 41 -13.60 -4.22 34.14
CA ARG A 41 -13.41 -5.21 33.09
C ARG A 41 -12.07 -4.83 32.51
N ALA A 42 -11.10 -5.73 32.57
CA ALA A 42 -9.92 -5.61 31.74
C ALA A 42 -10.43 -5.30 30.33
N ASP A 43 -10.02 -4.15 29.79
CA ASP A 43 -10.26 -3.87 28.39
C ASP A 43 -9.68 -5.06 27.61
N PRO A 44 -10.44 -5.66 26.67
CA PRO A 44 -9.82 -6.62 25.78
C PRO A 44 -8.66 -5.91 25.09
N ASP A 45 -7.49 -6.55 25.08
CA ASP A 45 -6.33 -6.05 24.35
C ASP A 45 -6.78 -5.62 22.95
N LEU A 46 -6.57 -4.35 22.60
CA LEU A 46 -6.90 -3.78 21.29
C LEU A 46 -6.24 -4.65 20.20
N PRO A 47 -7.00 -5.38 19.34
CA PRO A 47 -6.39 -6.15 18.28
C PRO A 47 -6.19 -5.25 17.05
N ILE A 48 -5.53 -4.10 17.21
CA ILE A 48 -5.15 -3.24 16.08
C ILE A 48 -4.04 -3.95 15.25
N LEU A 49 -3.37 -4.96 15.82
CA LEU A 49 -2.32 -5.74 15.16
C LEU A 49 -2.80 -6.92 14.30
N SER A 50 -4.12 -7.13 14.09
CA SER A 50 -4.60 -8.46 13.65
C SER A 50 -5.14 -8.63 12.21
N GLN A 51 -5.00 -7.66 11.29
CA GLN A 51 -5.44 -7.88 9.90
C GLN A 51 -4.51 -7.23 8.85
N GLN A 52 -3.19 -7.45 8.96
CA GLN A 52 -2.46 -7.66 7.71
C GLN A 52 -3.12 -8.86 7.05
N SER A 53 -3.57 -8.74 5.80
CA SER A 53 -4.19 -9.86 5.08
C SER A 53 -3.33 -11.09 5.30
N LEU A 54 -3.89 -12.15 5.91
CA LEU A 54 -3.18 -13.40 6.18
C LEU A 54 -2.39 -13.85 4.94
N TYR A 55 -2.98 -13.59 3.77
CA TYR A 55 -2.38 -13.81 2.48
C TYR A 55 -1.67 -12.58 1.90
N SER A 56 -0.57 -12.84 1.21
CA SER A 56 0.06 -11.93 0.26
C SER A 56 0.38 -12.68 -1.03
N ILE A 57 0.54 -11.94 -2.13
CA ILE A 57 0.88 -12.50 -3.43
C ILE A 57 2.24 -11.95 -3.85
N GLU A 58 3.11 -12.83 -4.31
CA GLU A 58 4.35 -12.48 -5.01
C GLU A 58 4.25 -12.99 -6.44
N VAL A 59 4.59 -12.16 -7.41
CA VAL A 59 4.60 -12.52 -8.83
C VAL A 59 6.02 -12.37 -9.33
N TYR A 60 6.49 -13.41 -10.02
CA TYR A 60 7.80 -13.47 -10.64
C TYR A 60 7.63 -13.68 -12.14
N PRO A 61 7.53 -12.59 -12.94
CA PRO A 61 7.33 -12.64 -14.38
C PRO A 61 8.35 -13.51 -15.11
N GLN A 62 9.65 -13.33 -14.81
CA GLN A 62 10.75 -14.12 -15.38
C GLN A 62 10.57 -15.64 -15.23
N TYR A 63 10.01 -16.08 -14.09
CA TYR A 63 9.77 -17.49 -13.80
C TYR A 63 8.35 -17.95 -14.13
N HIS A 64 7.51 -17.06 -14.67
CA HIS A 64 6.10 -17.32 -14.95
C HIS A 64 5.33 -17.88 -13.74
N GLN A 65 5.62 -17.35 -12.55
CA GLN A 65 5.06 -17.83 -11.30
C GLN A 65 4.30 -16.76 -10.53
N LEU A 66 3.16 -17.15 -9.97
CA LEU A 66 2.46 -16.43 -8.93
C LEU A 66 2.47 -17.29 -7.66
N ILE A 67 2.98 -16.73 -6.57
CA ILE A 67 3.11 -17.39 -5.28
C ILE A 67 2.17 -16.71 -4.30
N VAL A 68 1.28 -17.47 -3.68
CA VAL A 68 0.51 -17.03 -2.52
C VAL A 68 1.30 -17.40 -1.27
N LYS A 69 1.45 -16.45 -0.36
CA LYS A 69 2.12 -16.63 0.94
C LYS A 69 1.12 -16.41 2.06
N THR A 70 1.26 -17.17 3.15
CA THR A 70 0.54 -16.98 4.41
C THR A 70 1.54 -16.80 5.54
N GLN A 71 1.40 -15.75 6.35
CA GLN A 71 2.34 -15.43 7.44
C GLN A 71 3.82 -15.41 6.98
N GLY A 72 4.08 -14.96 5.75
CA GLY A 72 5.42 -14.92 5.16
C GLY A 72 5.94 -16.25 4.59
N HIS A 73 5.22 -17.37 4.78
CA HIS A 73 5.58 -18.68 4.24
C HIS A 73 4.85 -18.97 2.93
N LYS A 74 5.52 -19.67 2.01
CA LYS A 74 4.92 -20.11 0.74
C LYS A 74 3.74 -21.05 1.03
N PHE A 75 2.54 -20.64 0.59
CA PHE A 75 1.32 -21.45 0.68
C PHE A 75 1.09 -22.22 -0.61
N LYS A 76 1.12 -21.53 -1.76
CA LYS A 76 0.84 -22.14 -3.07
C LYS A 76 1.56 -21.41 -4.20
N THR A 77 1.86 -22.14 -5.27
CA THR A 77 2.48 -21.60 -6.49
C THR A 77 1.62 -21.98 -7.68
N TYR A 78 1.41 -21.01 -8.57
CA TYR A 78 0.62 -21.15 -9.80
C TYR A 78 1.47 -20.75 -11.02
N PRO A 79 1.38 -21.49 -12.14
CA PRO A 79 1.93 -21.03 -13.40
C PRO A 79 1.07 -19.89 -13.97
N VAL A 80 1.70 -18.85 -14.50
CA VAL A 80 1.01 -17.68 -15.05
C VAL A 80 1.55 -17.26 -16.41
N ALA A 81 0.74 -16.55 -17.20
CA ALA A 81 1.23 -15.73 -18.31
C ALA A 81 1.40 -14.29 -17.84
N VAL A 82 2.38 -13.59 -18.40
CA VAL A 82 2.66 -12.18 -18.08
C VAL A 82 2.77 -11.35 -19.36
N GLY A 83 3.00 -10.05 -19.19
CA GLY A 83 3.14 -9.11 -20.29
C GLY A 83 4.26 -9.49 -21.25
N SER A 84 4.06 -9.19 -22.53
CA SER A 84 5.14 -9.22 -23.52
C SER A 84 6.23 -8.19 -23.20
N PRO A 85 7.44 -8.30 -23.79
CA PRO A 85 8.46 -7.25 -23.68
C PRO A 85 7.97 -5.85 -24.12
N SER A 86 7.02 -5.78 -25.07
CA SER A 86 6.42 -4.51 -25.52
C SER A 86 5.34 -3.95 -24.58
N THR A 87 4.69 -4.80 -23.78
CA THR A 87 3.64 -4.42 -22.83
C THR A 87 3.84 -5.16 -21.50
N PRO A 88 4.93 -4.86 -20.78
CA PRO A 88 5.37 -5.65 -19.65
C PRO A 88 4.35 -5.62 -18.50
N THR A 89 4.35 -6.69 -17.70
CA THR A 89 3.62 -6.68 -16.43
C THR A 89 4.28 -5.67 -15.49
N PRO A 90 3.51 -4.79 -14.82
CA PRO A 90 4.08 -3.69 -14.07
C PRO A 90 4.81 -4.19 -12.83
N VAL A 91 6.09 -3.83 -12.68
CA VAL A 91 6.91 -4.13 -11.50
C VAL A 91 6.57 -3.17 -10.37
N GLY A 92 6.45 -3.68 -9.14
CA GLY A 92 6.21 -2.87 -7.94
C GLY A 92 5.27 -3.52 -6.93
N GLU A 93 4.83 -2.70 -5.96
CA GLU A 93 3.87 -3.12 -4.94
C GLU A 93 2.46 -2.59 -5.24
N TYR A 94 1.49 -3.49 -5.24
CA TYR A 94 0.09 -3.24 -5.53
C TYR A 94 -0.82 -3.91 -4.50
N ARG A 95 -2.11 -3.68 -4.64
CA ARG A 95 -3.17 -4.35 -3.87
C ARG A 95 -4.29 -4.78 -4.81
N ILE A 96 -4.92 -5.89 -4.45
CA ILE A 96 -6.22 -6.23 -5.03
C ILE A 96 -7.23 -5.21 -4.51
N VAL A 97 -7.80 -4.39 -5.38
CA VAL A 97 -8.79 -3.36 -5.03
C VAL A 97 -10.19 -3.70 -5.48
N TYR A 98 -10.32 -4.70 -6.34
CA TYR A 98 -11.59 -5.13 -6.89
C TYR A 98 -11.56 -6.62 -7.23
N LYS A 99 -12.70 -7.29 -7.07
CA LYS A 99 -12.93 -8.68 -7.45
C LYS A 99 -14.25 -8.73 -8.21
N GLY A 100 -14.23 -9.35 -9.39
CA GLY A 100 -15.40 -9.47 -10.24
C GLY A 100 -15.46 -10.80 -10.97
N GLU A 101 -16.67 -11.15 -11.39
CA GLU A 101 -16.95 -12.33 -12.20
C GLU A 101 -17.29 -11.91 -13.63
N ASN A 102 -16.99 -12.77 -14.61
CA ASN A 102 -17.42 -12.59 -16.02
C ASN A 102 -17.07 -11.22 -16.64
N TRP A 103 -15.88 -10.69 -16.34
CA TRP A 103 -15.37 -9.40 -16.87
C TRP A 103 -15.29 -9.35 -18.41
N GLY A 104 -15.33 -10.52 -19.05
CA GLY A 104 -15.39 -10.69 -20.49
C GLY A 104 -14.77 -12.01 -20.91
N ARG A 105 -15.10 -12.49 -22.10
CA ARG A 105 -14.70 -13.83 -22.56
C ARG A 105 -13.18 -14.06 -22.52
N SER A 106 -12.38 -13.03 -22.77
CA SER A 106 -10.91 -13.10 -22.76
C SER A 106 -10.29 -13.23 -21.37
N TYR A 107 -11.05 -12.90 -20.31
CA TYR A 107 -10.57 -12.81 -18.94
C TYR A 107 -10.88 -14.05 -18.09
N GLY A 108 -11.58 -15.04 -18.67
CA GLY A 108 -11.99 -16.23 -17.93
C GLY A 108 -13.04 -15.94 -16.87
N PRO A 109 -13.19 -16.83 -15.86
CA PRO A 109 -14.32 -16.78 -14.93
C PRO A 109 -14.18 -15.71 -13.83
N ARG A 110 -12.97 -15.25 -13.55
CA ARG A 110 -12.65 -14.36 -12.42
C ARG A 110 -11.64 -13.29 -12.81
N TRP A 111 -11.81 -12.12 -12.21
CA TRP A 111 -10.94 -10.95 -12.35
C TRP A 111 -10.63 -10.36 -10.98
N LEU A 112 -9.35 -10.14 -10.69
CA LEU A 112 -8.85 -9.47 -9.50
C LEU A 112 -8.09 -8.21 -9.95
N GLY A 113 -8.71 -7.05 -9.79
CA GLY A 113 -8.17 -5.77 -10.23
C GLY A 113 -7.08 -5.23 -9.29
N LEU A 114 -6.00 -4.72 -9.87
CA LEU A 114 -4.86 -4.12 -9.17
C LEU A 114 -4.90 -2.59 -9.26
N ASN A 115 -4.42 -1.89 -8.23
CA ASN A 115 -4.32 -0.43 -8.18
C ASN A 115 -3.11 0.14 -8.95
N VAL A 116 -2.89 -0.31 -10.18
CA VAL A 116 -1.82 0.21 -11.03
C VAL A 116 -2.20 1.62 -11.51
N PRO A 117 -1.36 2.66 -11.29
CA PRO A 117 -1.80 4.06 -11.42
C PRO A 117 -1.99 4.51 -12.88
N TRP A 118 -1.41 3.81 -13.85
CA TRP A 118 -1.44 4.21 -15.26
C TRP A 118 -2.47 3.46 -16.12
N GLY A 119 -3.15 2.43 -15.60
CA GLY A 119 -4.12 1.68 -16.39
C GLY A 119 -4.88 0.60 -15.63
N VAL A 120 -5.67 -0.18 -16.37
CA VAL A 120 -6.45 -1.28 -15.81
C VAL A 120 -5.63 -2.56 -15.91
N TYR A 121 -5.17 -3.04 -14.76
CA TYR A 121 -4.38 -4.26 -14.65
C TYR A 121 -5.04 -5.21 -13.65
N GLY A 122 -4.86 -6.50 -13.86
CA GLY A 122 -5.46 -7.51 -13.00
C GLY A 122 -4.79 -8.87 -13.11
N ILE A 123 -5.12 -9.71 -12.13
CA ILE A 123 -4.91 -11.15 -12.17
C ILE A 123 -6.24 -11.78 -12.62
N HIS A 124 -6.24 -12.57 -13.69
CA HIS A 124 -7.47 -13.10 -14.25
C HIS A 124 -7.27 -14.45 -14.93
N GLY A 125 -8.37 -15.14 -15.26
CA GLY A 125 -8.33 -16.40 -16.03
C GLY A 125 -7.97 -16.17 -17.50
N THR A 126 -8.22 -17.12 -18.39
CA THR A 126 -7.99 -16.88 -19.82
C THR A 126 -8.80 -17.81 -20.72
N ASN A 127 -9.13 -17.35 -21.93
CA ASN A 127 -9.58 -18.20 -23.03
C ASN A 127 -8.42 -18.66 -23.95
N LYS A 128 -7.18 -18.24 -23.67
CA LYS A 128 -5.96 -18.63 -24.39
C LYS A 128 -5.08 -19.46 -23.46
N ALA A 129 -5.52 -20.68 -23.14
CA ALA A 129 -4.82 -21.56 -22.20
C ALA A 129 -3.36 -21.81 -22.58
N TYR A 130 -3.05 -21.83 -23.88
CA TYR A 130 -1.67 -21.93 -24.39
C TYR A 130 -0.76 -20.79 -23.94
N SER A 131 -1.29 -19.62 -23.56
CA SER A 131 -0.46 -18.49 -23.14
C SER A 131 0.16 -18.66 -21.75
N ILE A 132 -0.36 -19.56 -20.92
CA ILE A 132 0.17 -19.80 -19.57
C ILE A 132 1.61 -20.31 -19.66
N GLY A 133 2.52 -19.70 -18.88
CA GLY A 133 3.95 -19.97 -18.95
C GLY A 133 4.70 -19.14 -20.00
N GLN A 134 4.09 -18.07 -20.53
CA GLN A 134 4.68 -17.23 -21.58
C GLN A 134 4.45 -15.71 -21.35
N HIS A 135 5.29 -14.90 -22.01
CA HIS A 135 5.17 -13.44 -22.13
C HIS A 135 4.20 -13.04 -23.27
N LEU A 136 2.90 -13.38 -23.15
CA LEU A 136 1.90 -13.22 -24.21
C LEU A 136 0.68 -12.37 -23.83
N SER A 137 0.76 -11.64 -22.71
CA SER A 137 -0.30 -10.73 -22.27
C SER A 137 0.01 -9.26 -22.62
N HIS A 138 -0.98 -8.39 -22.42
CA HIS A 138 -0.80 -6.93 -22.50
C HIS A 138 -0.55 -6.33 -21.11
N GLY A 139 0.25 -7.01 -20.29
CA GLY A 139 0.65 -6.60 -18.94
C GLY A 139 -0.16 -7.23 -17.79
N CYS A 140 -1.39 -7.71 -18.04
CA CYS A 140 -2.15 -8.45 -17.01
C CYS A 140 -1.54 -9.83 -16.72
N ILE A 141 -1.78 -10.36 -15.53
CA ILE A 141 -1.33 -11.69 -15.12
C ILE A 141 -2.45 -12.68 -15.44
N ARG A 142 -2.20 -13.62 -16.36
CA ARG A 142 -3.17 -14.65 -16.73
C ARG A 142 -2.90 -15.93 -15.97
N MET A 143 -3.96 -16.56 -15.49
CA MET A 143 -3.94 -17.85 -14.81
C MET A 143 -4.79 -18.85 -15.57
N ARG A 144 -4.60 -20.14 -15.30
CA ARG A 144 -5.57 -21.16 -15.71
C ARG A 144 -6.91 -20.87 -15.04
N ASN A 145 -8.02 -21.22 -15.69
CA ASN A 145 -9.34 -20.91 -15.16
C ASN A 145 -9.62 -21.62 -13.82
N SER A 146 -9.12 -22.85 -13.63
CA SER A 146 -9.16 -23.56 -12.35
C SER A 146 -8.42 -22.79 -11.24
N ASP A 147 -7.24 -22.29 -11.57
CA ASP A 147 -6.32 -21.69 -10.61
C ASP A 147 -6.82 -20.31 -10.17
N VAL A 148 -7.39 -19.53 -11.10
CA VAL A 148 -7.98 -18.23 -10.74
C VAL A 148 -9.26 -18.38 -9.93
N LEU A 149 -10.05 -19.45 -10.15
CA LEU A 149 -11.23 -19.73 -9.32
C LEU A 149 -10.82 -19.97 -7.88
N GLU A 150 -9.78 -20.77 -7.66
CA GLU A 150 -9.23 -21.01 -6.33
C GLU A 150 -8.63 -19.75 -5.72
N LEU A 151 -7.76 -19.03 -6.45
CA LEU A 151 -7.15 -17.79 -5.96
C LEU A 151 -8.23 -16.78 -5.55
N TYR A 152 -9.30 -16.68 -6.35
CA TYR A 152 -10.40 -15.79 -6.08
C TYR A 152 -11.07 -16.10 -4.74
N GLU A 153 -11.31 -17.35 -4.38
CA GLU A 153 -11.87 -17.66 -3.05
C GLU A 153 -10.87 -17.45 -1.92
N LEU A 154 -9.57 -17.69 -2.19
CA LEU A 154 -8.51 -17.66 -1.19
C LEU A 154 -8.18 -16.26 -0.69
N VAL A 155 -8.08 -15.26 -1.56
CA VAL A 155 -7.55 -13.94 -1.20
C VAL A 155 -8.64 -12.86 -1.11
N PRO A 156 -8.69 -12.07 -0.01
CA PRO A 156 -9.62 -10.95 0.10
C PRO A 156 -9.16 -9.72 -0.70
N VAL A 157 -10.09 -8.79 -0.95
CA VAL A 157 -9.73 -7.41 -1.37
C VAL A 157 -8.84 -6.79 -0.29
N GLY A 158 -7.84 -6.00 -0.72
CA GLY A 158 -6.81 -5.42 0.13
C GLY A 158 -5.51 -6.22 0.18
N THR A 159 -5.53 -7.49 -0.27
CA THR A 159 -4.36 -8.37 -0.34
C THR A 159 -3.22 -7.70 -1.09
N LYS A 160 -2.04 -7.66 -0.45
CA LYS A 160 -0.80 -7.13 -1.05
C LYS A 160 -0.35 -8.03 -2.20
N VAL A 161 0.04 -7.41 -3.31
CA VAL A 161 0.61 -8.06 -4.49
C VAL A 161 1.95 -7.39 -4.80
N THR A 162 3.06 -8.11 -4.66
CA THR A 162 4.39 -7.63 -5.07
C THR A 162 4.77 -8.31 -6.38
N ILE A 163 5.04 -7.51 -7.41
CA ILE A 163 5.49 -7.98 -8.72
C ILE A 163 6.98 -7.67 -8.82
N PHE A 164 7.79 -8.71 -8.84
CA PHE A 164 9.25 -8.63 -8.91
C PHE A 164 9.73 -8.45 -10.35
N GLY A 165 10.94 -7.93 -10.49
CA GLY A 165 11.59 -7.68 -11.77
C GLY A 165 12.31 -6.33 -11.76
N HIS A 166 12.87 -5.95 -12.90
CA HIS A 166 13.45 -4.63 -13.10
C HIS A 166 12.54 -3.78 -13.99
N VAL A 167 12.44 -2.48 -13.69
CA VAL A 167 11.50 -1.57 -14.36
C VAL A 167 11.78 -1.44 -15.86
N LEU A 168 13.03 -1.66 -16.28
CA LEU A 168 13.46 -1.59 -17.68
C LEU A 168 13.39 -2.94 -18.42
N GLY A 169 12.86 -3.99 -17.81
CA GLY A 169 12.80 -5.33 -18.41
C GLY A 169 13.79 -6.32 -17.79
N GLU A 170 13.97 -7.47 -18.44
CA GLU A 170 14.77 -8.58 -17.93
C GLU A 170 16.29 -8.33 -18.14
N ALA A 171 17.10 -8.93 -17.27
CA ALA A 171 18.55 -8.83 -17.39
C ALA A 171 19.04 -9.48 -18.69
N GLY A 172 19.88 -8.77 -19.46
CA GLY A 172 20.40 -9.24 -20.74
C GLY A 172 19.53 -8.93 -21.96
N GLU A 173 18.37 -8.29 -21.76
CA GLU A 173 17.56 -7.74 -22.85
C GLU A 173 17.65 -6.21 -22.88
N ASP A 174 17.55 -5.64 -24.08
CA ASP A 174 17.45 -4.19 -24.23
C ASP A 174 16.07 -3.71 -23.78
N PRO A 175 15.98 -2.59 -23.04
CA PRO A 175 14.69 -2.01 -22.69
C PRO A 175 13.88 -1.69 -23.93
N ARG A 176 12.57 -1.87 -23.84
CA ARG A 176 11.68 -1.52 -24.95
C ARG A 176 11.81 -0.03 -25.28
N SER A 177 11.75 0.28 -26.57
CA SER A 177 11.57 1.66 -27.02
C SER A 177 10.18 2.14 -26.61
N ILE A 178 10.10 3.29 -25.94
CA ILE A 178 8.83 3.88 -25.52
C ILE A 178 8.59 5.22 -26.22
N ALA A 179 7.33 5.48 -26.56
CA ALA A 179 6.88 6.67 -27.25
C ALA A 179 5.47 7.06 -26.81
N GLU A 180 4.90 8.08 -27.46
CA GLU A 180 3.55 8.54 -27.15
C GLU A 180 2.50 7.42 -27.23
N GLY A 181 1.67 7.33 -26.19
CA GLY A 181 0.68 6.27 -26.03
C GLY A 181 1.09 5.25 -24.97
N ASP A 182 2.38 4.97 -24.83
CA ASP A 182 2.89 3.98 -23.88
C ASP A 182 2.55 4.32 -22.42
N VAL A 183 2.44 3.28 -21.61
CA VAL A 183 2.24 3.37 -20.17
C VAL A 183 3.13 2.36 -19.46
N GLY A 184 3.55 2.66 -18.23
CA GLY A 184 4.39 1.75 -17.46
C GLY A 184 5.26 2.43 -16.41
N GLY A 185 5.93 1.61 -15.60
CA GLY A 185 6.93 2.08 -14.66
C GLY A 185 8.17 2.65 -15.36
N ASP A 186 8.52 2.12 -16.53
CA ASP A 186 9.58 2.62 -17.41
C ASP A 186 9.28 4.06 -17.89
N VAL A 187 8.04 4.33 -18.28
CA VAL A 187 7.57 5.68 -18.61
C VAL A 187 7.70 6.60 -17.40
N GLN A 188 7.29 6.13 -16.21
CA GLN A 188 7.39 6.92 -14.98
C GLN A 188 8.85 7.23 -14.63
N LEU A 189 9.74 6.27 -14.81
CA LEU A 189 11.17 6.42 -14.61
C LEU A 189 11.76 7.46 -15.58
N ILE A 190 11.42 7.40 -16.87
CA ILE A 190 11.83 8.39 -17.85
C ILE A 190 11.31 9.79 -17.51
N GLN A 191 10.04 9.91 -17.13
CA GLN A 191 9.47 11.19 -16.68
C GLN A 191 10.23 11.75 -15.47
N SER A 192 10.60 10.89 -14.52
CA SER A 192 11.40 11.28 -13.34
C SER A 192 12.80 11.76 -13.73
N ARG A 193 13.49 11.03 -14.62
CA ARG A 193 14.83 11.42 -15.10
C ARG A 193 14.80 12.73 -15.89
N LEU A 194 13.89 12.87 -16.85
CA LEU A 194 13.71 14.12 -17.60
C LEU A 194 13.37 15.30 -16.70
N ARG A 195 12.62 15.08 -15.60
CA ARG A 195 12.35 16.11 -14.61
C ARG A 195 13.61 16.52 -13.86
N SER A 196 14.42 15.54 -13.42
CA SER A 196 15.69 15.78 -12.74
C SER A 196 16.67 16.57 -13.62
N GLU A 197 16.64 16.33 -14.93
CA GLU A 197 17.45 17.05 -15.93
C GLU A 197 16.85 18.41 -16.34
N GLY A 198 15.69 18.80 -15.79
CA GLY A 198 15.04 20.09 -16.11
C GLY A 198 14.29 20.13 -17.46
N PHE A 199 14.02 18.98 -18.07
CA PHE A 199 13.29 18.87 -19.34
C PHE A 199 11.80 18.59 -19.18
N TYR A 200 11.35 18.08 -18.03
CA TYR A 200 9.94 17.73 -17.77
C TYR A 200 9.39 18.36 -16.49
N SER A 201 8.28 19.10 -16.59
CA SER A 201 7.59 19.73 -15.45
C SER A 201 6.22 19.11 -15.15
N GLY A 202 5.70 18.25 -16.03
CA GLY A 202 4.42 17.55 -15.84
C GLY A 202 4.50 16.43 -14.81
N VAL A 203 3.36 15.84 -14.43
CA VAL A 203 3.30 14.75 -13.43
C VAL A 203 3.98 13.48 -13.94
N CYS A 204 4.80 12.84 -13.10
CA CYS A 204 5.40 11.53 -13.38
C CYS A 204 4.41 10.41 -13.05
N ASN A 205 3.43 10.20 -13.93
CA ASN A 205 2.30 9.28 -13.72
C ASN A 205 2.41 7.97 -14.50
N GLY A 206 3.52 7.75 -15.22
CA GLY A 206 3.71 6.55 -16.04
C GLY A 206 2.84 6.51 -17.29
N LYS A 207 2.33 7.66 -17.75
CA LYS A 207 1.58 7.79 -19.01
C LYS A 207 2.32 8.68 -19.98
N PHE A 208 2.80 8.12 -21.08
CA PHE A 208 3.55 8.84 -22.11
C PHE A 208 2.53 9.55 -23.01
N ARG A 209 2.43 10.86 -22.84
CA ARG A 209 1.49 11.74 -23.57
C ARG A 209 2.27 12.88 -24.21
N ALA A 210 1.59 13.73 -24.97
CA ALA A 210 2.19 14.90 -25.64
C ALA A 210 3.18 15.70 -24.77
N SER A 211 2.89 15.93 -23.49
CA SER A 211 3.82 16.63 -22.58
C SER A 211 5.15 15.89 -22.36
N THR A 212 5.13 14.56 -22.32
CA THR A 212 6.32 13.71 -22.26
C THR A 212 7.03 13.69 -23.61
N THR A 213 6.28 13.62 -24.72
CA THR A 213 6.83 13.71 -26.09
C THR A 213 7.64 14.99 -26.28
N GLU A 214 7.09 16.13 -25.87
CA GLU A 214 7.80 17.42 -25.97
C GLU A 214 9.06 17.47 -25.10
N ALA A 215 9.00 16.91 -23.89
CA ALA A 215 10.17 16.83 -23.02
C ALA A 215 11.27 15.92 -23.60
N VAL A 216 10.89 14.77 -24.17
CA VAL A 216 11.83 13.87 -24.85
C VAL A 216 12.47 14.56 -26.05
N LYS A 217 11.67 15.20 -26.92
CA LYS A 217 12.22 15.95 -28.08
C LYS A 217 13.15 17.08 -27.64
N LYS A 218 12.80 17.80 -26.56
CA LYS A 218 13.66 18.87 -26.01
C LYS A 218 15.00 18.29 -25.50
N TYR A 219 14.97 17.18 -24.78
CA TYR A 219 16.16 16.47 -24.32
C TYR A 219 17.01 15.99 -25.49
N GLN A 220 16.39 15.31 -26.48
CA GLN A 220 17.06 14.84 -27.69
C GLN A 220 17.78 15.98 -28.44
N ARG A 221 17.15 17.15 -28.62
CA ARG A 221 17.80 18.31 -29.25
C ARG A 221 19.02 18.78 -28.46
N ALA A 222 18.90 18.89 -27.13
CA ALA A 222 19.99 19.35 -26.28
C ALA A 222 21.20 18.40 -26.30
N HIS A 223 20.95 17.09 -26.45
CA HIS A 223 21.98 16.04 -26.49
C HIS A 223 22.37 15.61 -27.93
N ARG A 224 22.06 16.42 -28.95
CA ARG A 224 22.41 16.16 -30.36
C ARG A 224 21.93 14.80 -30.88
N MET A 225 20.72 14.40 -30.47
CA MET A 225 20.00 13.23 -30.97
C MET A 225 18.91 13.67 -31.96
N THR A 226 18.40 12.72 -32.74
CA THR A 226 17.21 12.95 -33.58
C THR A 226 16.00 13.24 -32.69
N PRO A 227 15.29 14.38 -32.85
CA PRO A 227 14.16 14.74 -32.00
C PRO A 227 12.85 14.06 -32.46
N ASP A 228 12.85 12.74 -32.49
CA ASP A 228 11.73 11.90 -32.94
C ASP A 228 10.67 11.66 -31.84
N GLY A 229 10.98 11.98 -30.58
CA GLY A 229 10.07 11.75 -29.44
C GLY A 229 10.05 10.30 -28.94
N VAL A 230 10.97 9.46 -29.43
CA VAL A 230 11.10 8.05 -29.02
C VAL A 230 12.28 7.91 -28.06
N VAL A 231 12.04 7.28 -26.92
CA VAL A 231 13.11 6.91 -25.99
C VAL A 231 13.79 5.66 -26.52
N SER A 232 14.90 5.86 -27.21
CA SER A 232 15.74 4.78 -27.76
C SER A 232 16.75 4.26 -26.73
N LYS A 233 17.38 3.12 -27.04
CA LYS A 233 18.51 2.57 -26.26
C LYS A 233 19.59 3.62 -25.95
N ARG A 234 19.96 4.43 -26.95
CA ARG A 234 20.94 5.52 -26.78
C ARG A 234 20.48 6.52 -25.73
N MET A 235 19.20 6.89 -25.72
CA MET A 235 18.66 7.81 -24.74
C MET A 235 18.65 7.21 -23.32
N TYR A 236 18.36 5.90 -23.19
CA TYR A 236 18.50 5.22 -21.89
C TYR A 236 19.94 5.27 -21.37
N MET A 237 20.94 5.04 -22.21
CA MET A 237 22.36 5.16 -21.85
C MET A 237 22.72 6.59 -21.39
N GLU A 238 22.27 7.60 -22.14
CA GLU A 238 22.56 9.01 -21.85
C GLU A 238 21.87 9.52 -20.58
N LEU A 239 20.73 8.93 -20.22
CA LEU A 239 20.05 9.16 -18.94
C LEU A 239 20.67 8.36 -17.77
N GLY A 240 21.76 7.61 -18.01
CA GLY A 240 22.42 6.78 -17.01
C GLY A 240 21.54 5.63 -16.50
N LEU A 241 20.67 5.12 -17.36
CA LEU A 241 19.75 4.01 -17.06
C LEU A 241 20.24 2.66 -17.59
N LEU A 242 21.26 2.67 -18.45
CA LEU A 242 21.95 1.50 -18.99
C LEU A 242 23.45 1.77 -18.98
N GLU A 243 24.22 0.69 -18.87
CA GLU A 243 25.68 0.65 -19.05
C GLU A 243 26.03 0.23 -20.48
#